data_AF-A0AAW0DX04-F1
#
_entry.id   AF-A0AAW0DX04-F1
#
_cell.length_a   1.000
_cell.length_b   1.000
_cell.length_c   1.000
_cell.angle_alpha   90.00
_cell.angle_beta   90.00
_cell.angle_gamma   90.00
#
_symmetry.space_group_name_H-M   'P 1'
#
loop_
_entity.id
_entity.type
_entity.pdbx_description
1 polymer ?
#
loop_
_entity_poly.entity_id
_entity_poly.type
_entity_poly.pdbx_seq_one_letter_code
_entity_poly.pdbx_strand_id
1 'polypeptide(L)'
;RRSPRIPYAPLEWWRNEKVEYGGRDPNGEKILVPRIRAIIRIPKIPIVPRKRSRRQRAADDKPKERKKKIVFLPKNPEEGWDNDTQATATVKELITERDVSRRIAFTARMYKPQFIGDNSSWSFEKIFQDSEFIAAGQMVIERNARKPVRSSNDNTFIFLVIEGAVNVNIHETSLIVTSGGSFMVPRGRYFIENIVDRPSKLFFSQARREMAMMAETRSLSPQVQRSASCQLSLGRARDLQRVTAPF
;
A
#
# COMPACT_ATOMS: atom_id res chain seq x y z
N ARG A 1 -16.74 59.41 -42.04
CA ARG A 1 -17.71 58.88 -41.05
C ARG A 1 -16.99 57.84 -40.19
N ARG A 2 -16.70 58.11 -38.91
CA ARG A 2 -16.03 57.14 -38.00
C ARG A 2 -17.10 56.32 -37.28
N SER A 3 -16.93 55.00 -37.18
CA SER A 3 -17.90 54.14 -36.47
C SER A 3 -17.87 54.43 -34.97
N PRO A 4 -19.03 54.42 -34.28
CA PRO A 4 -19.13 54.69 -32.83
C PRO A 4 -18.67 53.52 -31.94
N ARG A 5 -17.89 52.57 -32.47
CA ARG A 5 -17.42 51.38 -31.75
C ARG A 5 -16.21 51.73 -30.88
N ILE A 6 -16.23 51.27 -29.65
CA ILE A 6 -15.13 51.44 -28.70
C ILE A 6 -14.17 50.27 -28.90
N PRO A 7 -12.90 50.49 -29.31
CA PRO A 7 -11.91 49.43 -29.33
C PRO A 7 -11.53 49.01 -27.91
N TYR A 8 -11.50 47.71 -27.62
CA TYR A 8 -11.06 47.19 -26.32
C TYR A 8 -10.16 45.97 -26.49
N ALA A 9 -9.20 45.80 -25.58
CA ALA A 9 -8.33 44.62 -25.55
C ALA A 9 -9.13 43.35 -25.21
N PRO A 10 -8.68 42.16 -25.65
CA PRO A 10 -9.35 40.89 -25.39
C PRO A 10 -9.68 40.70 -23.90
N LEU A 11 -10.85 40.12 -23.62
CA LEU A 11 -11.31 39.87 -22.26
C LEU A 11 -10.74 38.57 -21.71
N GLU A 12 -10.33 38.61 -20.45
CA GLU A 12 -9.98 37.44 -19.67
C GLU A 12 -11.28 36.83 -19.09
N TRP A 13 -12.11 36.19 -19.93
CA TRP A 13 -13.41 35.61 -19.53
C TRP A 13 -13.27 34.59 -18.39
N TRP A 14 -12.12 33.91 -18.30
CA TRP A 14 -11.75 32.99 -17.22
C TRP A 14 -11.57 33.67 -15.85
N ARG A 15 -11.40 35.00 -15.82
CA ARG A 15 -11.41 35.82 -14.61
C ARG A 15 -12.76 36.47 -14.36
N ASN A 16 -13.83 36.04 -15.03
CA ASN A 16 -15.14 36.68 -14.92
C ASN A 16 -15.17 38.11 -15.51
N GLU A 17 -14.27 38.45 -16.44
CA GLU A 17 -14.39 39.69 -17.24
C GLU A 17 -15.47 39.54 -18.31
N LYS A 18 -16.34 40.55 -18.47
CA LYS A 18 -17.47 40.49 -19.42
C LYS A 18 -17.81 41.85 -20.04
N VAL A 19 -18.41 41.81 -21.23
CA VAL A 19 -19.03 42.97 -21.88
C VAL A 19 -20.47 43.10 -21.41
N GLU A 20 -20.84 44.26 -20.88
CA GLU A 20 -22.23 44.63 -20.68
C GLU A 20 -22.76 45.38 -21.90
N TYR A 21 -23.66 44.74 -22.62
CA TYR A 21 -24.40 45.36 -23.69
C TYR A 21 -25.52 46.24 -23.12
N GLY A 22 -25.72 47.42 -23.71
CA GLY A 22 -26.81 48.31 -23.37
C GLY A 22 -28.18 47.70 -23.70
N GLY A 23 -29.19 48.05 -22.90
CA GLY A 23 -30.60 47.79 -23.20
C GLY A 23 -31.17 48.75 -24.24
N ARG A 24 -32.47 48.59 -24.55
CA ARG A 24 -33.24 49.37 -25.55
C ARG A 24 -32.94 50.87 -25.49
N ASP A 25 -32.92 51.50 -26.66
CA ASP A 25 -32.86 52.95 -26.79
C ASP A 25 -34.03 53.57 -25.99
N PRO A 26 -33.84 54.74 -25.37
CA PRO A 26 -34.89 55.42 -24.61
C PRO A 26 -36.13 55.75 -25.48
N ASN A 27 -36.01 55.71 -26.81
CA ASN A 27 -37.09 55.98 -27.76
C ASN A 27 -37.86 54.72 -28.21
N GLY A 28 -37.56 53.53 -27.66
CA GLY A 28 -38.34 52.31 -27.93
C GLY A 28 -38.12 51.65 -29.30
N GLU A 29 -37.19 52.16 -30.12
CA GLU A 29 -36.85 51.55 -31.40
C GLU A 29 -36.09 50.22 -31.24
N LYS A 30 -36.28 49.31 -32.20
CA LYS A 30 -35.70 47.97 -32.20
C LYS A 30 -34.23 48.03 -32.62
N ILE A 31 -33.33 47.96 -31.64
CA ILE A 31 -31.88 47.90 -31.88
C ILE A 31 -31.51 46.62 -32.62
N LEU A 32 -30.92 46.76 -33.82
CA LEU A 32 -30.39 45.63 -34.62
C LEU A 32 -29.05 45.11 -34.10
N VAL A 33 -28.21 45.99 -33.53
CA VAL A 33 -26.88 45.64 -33.00
C VAL A 33 -26.70 46.24 -31.60
N PRO A 34 -26.57 45.43 -30.54
CA PRO A 34 -26.43 45.94 -29.18
C PRO A 34 -25.15 46.77 -29.03
N ARG A 35 -25.29 47.99 -28.50
CA ARG A 35 -24.16 48.88 -28.22
C ARG A 35 -23.53 48.49 -26.89
N ILE A 36 -22.21 48.42 -26.85
CA ILE A 36 -21.46 48.13 -25.61
C ILE A 36 -21.65 49.30 -24.64
N ARG A 37 -22.19 49.04 -23.45
CA ARG A 37 -22.40 50.03 -22.38
C ARG A 37 -21.20 50.12 -21.46
N ALA A 38 -20.70 48.97 -20.99
CA ALA A 38 -19.57 48.90 -20.07
C ALA A 38 -18.77 47.62 -20.27
N ILE A 39 -17.50 47.65 -19.88
CA ILE A 39 -16.61 46.48 -19.85
C ILE A 39 -16.16 46.29 -18.41
N ILE A 40 -16.53 45.17 -17.81
CA ILE A 40 -16.16 44.84 -16.43
C ILE A 40 -14.80 44.12 -16.47
N ARG A 41 -13.76 44.78 -15.95
CA ARG A 41 -12.41 44.21 -15.79
C ARG A 41 -12.07 44.06 -14.32
N ILE A 42 -11.50 42.90 -13.96
CA ILE A 42 -11.06 42.66 -12.60
C ILE A 42 -9.63 43.21 -12.45
N PRO A 43 -9.34 44.04 -11.43
CA PRO A 43 -8.00 44.56 -11.22
C PRO A 43 -6.99 43.41 -11.12
N LYS A 44 -5.94 43.48 -11.94
CA LYS A 44 -4.84 42.51 -11.87
C LYS A 44 -4.09 42.78 -10.57
N ILE A 45 -4.08 41.81 -9.66
CA ILE A 45 -3.19 41.83 -8.51
C ILE A 45 -1.78 42.05 -9.05
N PRO A 46 -1.10 43.16 -8.68
CA PRO A 46 0.24 43.41 -9.17
C PRO A 46 1.11 42.26 -8.71
N ILE A 47 1.64 41.51 -9.66
CA ILE A 47 2.62 40.46 -9.39
C ILE A 47 3.84 41.21 -8.87
N VAL A 48 4.04 41.24 -7.55
CA VAL A 48 5.23 41.87 -6.98
C VAL A 48 6.40 41.06 -7.50
N PRO A 49 7.28 41.61 -8.36
CA PRO A 49 8.45 40.89 -8.79
C PRO A 49 9.29 40.65 -7.54
N ARG A 50 9.42 39.39 -7.13
CA ARG A 50 10.26 39.00 -6.00
C ARG A 50 11.63 39.62 -6.25
N LYS A 51 12.06 40.56 -5.40
CA LYS A 51 13.32 41.31 -5.54
C LYS A 51 14.45 40.30 -5.77
N ARG A 52 14.88 40.14 -7.02
CA ARG A 52 16.16 39.51 -7.31
C ARG A 52 17.20 40.52 -6.83
N SER A 53 18.03 40.12 -5.86
CA SER A 53 19.14 40.98 -5.48
C SER A 53 19.95 41.27 -6.74
N ARG A 54 20.21 42.55 -6.97
CA ARG A 54 20.94 43.04 -8.12
C ARG A 54 22.39 42.57 -7.95
N ARG A 55 22.70 41.37 -8.45
CA ARG A 55 24.10 40.95 -8.59
C ARG A 55 24.76 41.95 -9.53
N GLN A 56 25.78 42.63 -9.02
CA GLN A 56 26.69 43.44 -9.80
C GLN A 56 27.13 42.61 -11.02
N ARG A 57 27.20 43.26 -12.19
CA ARG A 57 27.70 42.65 -13.41
C ARG A 57 29.17 42.29 -13.17
N ALA A 58 29.42 41.03 -12.84
CA ALA A 58 30.72 40.41 -13.03
C ALA A 58 30.71 39.78 -14.43
N ALA A 59 31.78 40.02 -15.17
CA ALA A 59 32.04 39.51 -16.50
C ALA A 59 31.94 37.98 -16.55
N ASP A 60 31.60 37.49 -17.75
CA ASP A 60 31.70 36.12 -18.28
C ASP A 60 31.53 34.96 -17.29
N ASP A 61 30.44 34.20 -17.41
CA ASP A 61 30.39 32.86 -16.82
C ASP A 61 29.38 31.92 -17.50
N LYS A 62 29.91 30.76 -17.90
CA LYS A 62 29.31 29.62 -18.62
C LYS A 62 27.97 29.11 -18.00
N PRO A 63 27.14 28.38 -18.78
CA PRO A 63 25.84 27.93 -18.31
C PRO A 63 25.98 26.98 -17.11
N LYS A 64 25.55 27.44 -15.93
CA LYS A 64 25.46 26.61 -14.72
C LYS A 64 24.33 25.60 -14.88
N GLU A 65 24.71 24.34 -15.04
CA GLU A 65 23.85 23.17 -14.88
C GLU A 65 22.99 23.32 -13.63
N ARG A 66 21.68 23.10 -13.80
CA ARG A 66 20.74 22.90 -12.70
C ARG A 66 21.22 21.69 -11.89
N LYS A 67 21.96 21.94 -10.81
CA LYS A 67 22.26 20.93 -9.80
C LYS A 67 20.93 20.38 -9.30
N LYS A 68 20.59 19.16 -9.71
CA LYS A 68 19.51 18.38 -9.11
C LYS A 68 19.76 18.42 -7.60
N LYS A 69 18.79 18.91 -6.82
CA LYS A 69 18.84 18.77 -5.37
C LYS A 69 18.84 17.27 -5.09
N ILE A 70 20.02 16.72 -4.83
CA ILE A 70 20.17 15.35 -4.32
C ILE A 70 19.45 15.42 -2.97
N VAL A 71 18.28 14.77 -2.91
CA VAL A 71 17.60 14.52 -1.64
C VAL A 71 18.59 13.68 -0.85
N PHE A 72 19.23 14.30 0.13
CA PHE A 72 20.11 13.60 1.06
C PHE A 72 19.21 12.71 1.89
N LEU A 73 19.02 11.45 1.47
CA LEU A 73 18.46 10.45 2.36
C LEU A 73 19.38 10.42 3.59
N PRO A 74 18.84 10.49 4.81
CA PRO A 74 19.66 10.29 6.00
C PRO A 74 20.34 8.93 5.87
N LYS A 75 21.66 8.95 5.73
CA LYS A 75 22.48 7.75 5.68
C LYS A 75 22.30 7.04 7.02
N ASN A 76 21.83 5.80 6.99
CA ASN A 76 21.66 5.03 8.22
C ASN A 76 23.03 4.95 8.93
N PRO A 77 23.13 5.30 10.22
CA PRO A 77 24.41 5.32 10.94
C PRO A 77 25.06 3.92 11.04
N GLU A 78 24.24 2.87 10.92
CA GLU A 78 24.62 1.46 11.01
C GLU A 78 25.08 0.85 9.67
N GLU A 79 25.13 1.63 8.59
CA GLU A 79 25.47 1.13 7.27
C GLU A 79 26.93 0.63 7.22
N GLY A 80 27.10 -0.68 7.05
CA GLY A 80 28.40 -1.33 6.91
C GLY A 80 28.92 -2.06 8.16
N TRP A 81 28.15 -2.12 9.24
CA TRP A 81 28.50 -2.92 10.43
C TRP A 81 28.50 -4.43 10.15
N ASP A 82 27.73 -4.87 9.16
CA ASP A 82 27.53 -6.27 8.78
C ASP A 82 28.39 -6.71 7.58
N ASN A 83 29.41 -5.92 7.21
CA ASN A 83 30.22 -6.17 6.03
C ASN A 83 31.00 -7.49 6.08
N ASP A 84 31.48 -7.87 7.26
CA ASP A 84 32.30 -9.06 7.47
C ASP A 84 31.49 -10.23 8.06
N THR A 85 30.15 -10.12 8.11
CA THR A 85 29.30 -11.14 8.71
C THR A 85 29.26 -12.42 7.88
N GLN A 86 29.58 -13.56 8.51
CA GLN A 86 29.43 -14.88 7.91
C GLN A 86 27.94 -15.26 7.81
N ALA A 87 27.45 -15.46 6.59
CA ALA A 87 26.03 -15.76 6.34
C ALA A 87 25.62 -17.19 6.68
N THR A 88 26.59 -18.11 6.68
CA THR A 88 26.37 -19.55 6.84
C THR A 88 26.87 -20.01 8.20
N ALA A 89 26.07 -20.81 8.90
CA ALA A 89 26.43 -21.43 10.16
C ALA A 89 25.96 -22.89 10.21
N THR A 90 26.64 -23.69 11.01
CA THR A 90 26.30 -25.10 11.24
C THR A 90 25.15 -25.17 12.24
N VAL A 91 24.02 -25.72 11.82
CA VAL A 91 22.80 -25.87 12.63
C VAL A 91 22.48 -27.36 12.75
N LYS A 92 22.12 -27.80 13.96
CA LYS A 92 21.60 -29.14 14.19
C LYS A 92 20.15 -29.23 13.73
N GLU A 93 19.88 -30.13 12.79
CA GLU A 93 18.52 -30.41 12.35
C GLU A 93 17.77 -31.21 13.42
N LEU A 94 16.56 -30.76 13.79
CA LEU A 94 15.80 -31.33 14.91
C LEU A 94 15.44 -32.80 14.70
N ILE A 95 15.17 -33.23 13.46
CA ILE A 95 14.67 -34.57 13.16
C ILE A 95 15.81 -35.59 13.04
N THR A 96 16.93 -35.20 12.43
CA THR A 96 18.03 -36.11 12.11
C THR A 96 19.22 -35.99 13.06
N GLU A 97 19.22 -34.96 13.94
CA GLU A 97 20.33 -34.57 14.84
C GLU A 97 21.68 -34.37 14.14
N ARG A 98 21.67 -34.20 12.81
CA ARG A 98 22.86 -33.98 12.01
C ARG A 98 23.21 -32.50 11.95
N ASP A 99 24.50 -32.23 11.89
CA ASP A 99 25.05 -30.91 11.65
C ASP A 99 24.89 -30.55 10.16
N VAL A 100 23.94 -29.67 9.86
CA VAL A 100 23.69 -29.18 8.50
C VAL A 100 24.14 -27.73 8.38
N SER A 101 24.97 -27.44 7.38
CA SER A 101 25.37 -26.08 7.07
C SER A 101 24.19 -25.34 6.42
N ARG A 102 23.64 -24.33 7.11
CA ARG A 102 22.51 -23.52 6.62
C ARG A 102 22.85 -22.04 6.64
N ARG A 103 22.26 -21.31 5.70
CA ARG A 103 22.34 -19.85 5.69
C ARG A 103 21.36 -19.28 6.71
N ILE A 104 21.88 -18.60 7.73
CA ILE A 104 21.09 -18.04 8.84
C ILE A 104 21.00 -16.53 8.73
N ALA A 105 22.06 -15.87 8.24
CA ALA A 105 22.09 -14.43 8.10
C ALA A 105 22.00 -14.00 6.62
N PHE A 106 21.29 -12.89 6.41
CA PHE A 106 21.18 -12.25 5.11
C PHE A 106 21.47 -10.76 5.29
N THR A 107 22.61 -10.32 4.75
CA THR A 107 23.01 -8.92 4.77
C THR A 107 22.43 -8.19 3.56
N ALA A 108 22.26 -6.87 3.68
CA ALA A 108 21.69 -6.05 2.60
C ALA A 108 22.52 -6.13 1.29
N ARG A 109 23.83 -6.39 1.40
CA ARG A 109 24.76 -6.54 0.26
C ARG A 109 24.54 -7.81 -0.54
N MET A 110 23.97 -8.84 0.08
CA MET A 110 23.71 -10.12 -0.57
C MET A 110 22.45 -10.10 -1.42
N TYR A 111 21.65 -9.03 -1.34
CA TYR A 111 20.43 -8.86 -2.11
C TYR A 111 20.71 -8.76 -3.61
N LYS A 112 20.24 -9.76 -4.35
CA LYS A 112 20.32 -9.85 -5.80
C LYS A 112 18.91 -10.03 -6.35
N PRO A 113 18.21 -8.93 -6.70
CA PRO A 113 16.84 -9.02 -7.20
C PRO A 113 16.79 -9.86 -8.48
N GLN A 114 16.01 -10.93 -8.46
CA GLN A 114 15.71 -11.71 -9.66
C GLN A 114 14.45 -11.14 -10.31
N PHE A 115 14.62 -10.57 -11.50
CA PHE A 115 13.51 -10.07 -12.31
C PHE A 115 12.82 -11.23 -13.01
N ILE A 116 11.50 -11.31 -12.91
CA ILE A 116 10.71 -12.40 -13.49
C ILE A 116 10.22 -11.97 -14.87
N GLY A 117 11.13 -12.09 -15.85
CA GLY A 117 10.88 -11.79 -17.26
C GLY A 117 11.46 -10.45 -17.73
N ASP A 118 11.53 -10.31 -19.07
CA ASP A 118 12.29 -9.25 -19.77
C ASP A 118 11.76 -7.82 -19.55
N ASN A 119 10.55 -7.67 -19.02
CA ASN A 119 9.93 -6.37 -18.67
C ASN A 119 9.18 -6.45 -17.33
N SER A 120 9.72 -7.23 -16.38
CA SER A 120 9.05 -7.42 -15.09
C SER A 120 9.09 -6.15 -14.26
N SER A 121 7.91 -5.62 -13.95
CA SER A 121 7.72 -4.44 -13.10
C SER A 121 7.95 -4.73 -11.60
N TRP A 122 8.37 -5.95 -11.25
CA TRP A 122 8.63 -6.39 -9.89
C TRP A 122 9.67 -7.50 -9.87
N SER A 123 10.42 -7.57 -8.76
CA SER A 123 11.42 -8.60 -8.50
C SER A 123 11.23 -9.15 -7.10
N PHE A 124 11.58 -10.42 -6.89
CA PHE A 124 11.66 -10.97 -5.55
C PHE A 124 12.87 -11.89 -5.42
N GLU A 125 13.34 -12.03 -4.19
CA GLU A 125 14.38 -12.98 -3.82
C GLU A 125 13.91 -13.72 -2.59
N LYS A 126 13.98 -15.05 -2.65
CA LYS A 126 13.72 -15.92 -1.50
C LYS A 126 15.01 -15.98 -0.67
N ILE A 127 14.94 -15.45 0.54
CA ILE A 127 16.10 -15.29 1.42
C ILE A 127 16.25 -16.52 2.32
N PHE A 128 15.16 -16.88 2.99
CA PHE A 128 15.11 -17.98 3.93
C PHE A 128 14.10 -19.02 3.46
N GLN A 129 14.45 -20.27 3.66
CA GLN A 129 13.54 -21.39 3.50
C GLN A 129 13.87 -22.41 4.58
N ASP A 130 12.87 -22.83 5.32
CA ASP A 130 12.98 -23.96 6.21
C ASP A 130 11.90 -24.98 5.84
N SER A 131 12.36 -26.07 5.23
CA SER A 131 11.54 -27.13 4.67
C SER A 131 10.42 -26.59 3.75
N GLU A 132 9.24 -27.21 3.80
CA GLU A 132 7.99 -26.79 3.15
C GLU A 132 7.12 -25.91 4.08
N PHE A 133 7.52 -25.74 5.34
CA PHE A 133 6.72 -25.05 6.36
C PHE A 133 6.79 -23.53 6.22
N ILE A 134 7.99 -22.96 6.17
CA ILE A 134 8.18 -21.51 6.18
C ILE A 134 9.20 -21.08 5.15
N ALA A 135 8.95 -19.92 4.55
CA ALA A 135 9.95 -19.23 3.76
C ALA A 135 9.79 -17.73 3.93
N ALA A 136 10.89 -17.00 3.77
CA ALA A 136 10.87 -15.55 3.81
C ALA A 136 11.75 -14.98 2.71
N GLY A 137 11.48 -13.75 2.33
CA GLY A 137 12.16 -13.11 1.23
C GLY A 137 11.90 -11.63 1.18
N GLN A 138 12.54 -10.99 0.21
CA GLN A 138 12.35 -9.57 -0.05
C GLN A 138 11.83 -9.40 -1.49
N MET A 139 10.92 -8.47 -1.65
CA MET A 139 10.27 -8.12 -2.89
C MET A 139 10.42 -6.62 -3.13
N VAL A 140 10.69 -6.26 -4.38
CA VAL A 140 10.74 -4.87 -4.83
C VAL A 140 9.72 -4.70 -5.94
N ILE A 141 8.87 -3.70 -5.78
CA ILE A 141 7.86 -3.31 -6.76
C ILE A 141 8.29 -1.95 -7.30
N GLU A 142 8.51 -1.87 -8.62
CA GLU A 142 8.95 -0.64 -9.27
C GLU A 142 7.89 0.48 -9.20
N ARG A 143 8.26 1.68 -9.64
CA ARG A 143 7.35 2.84 -9.69
C ARG A 143 6.07 2.49 -10.45
N ASN A 144 4.91 2.77 -9.84
CA ASN A 144 3.58 2.56 -10.43
C ASN A 144 3.38 1.13 -10.96
N ALA A 145 4.19 0.19 -10.49
CA ALA A 145 4.08 -1.20 -10.85
C ALA A 145 3.06 -1.89 -9.95
N ARG A 146 2.46 -2.93 -10.51
CA ARG A 146 1.50 -3.78 -9.81
C ARG A 146 1.99 -5.21 -9.81
N LYS A 147 1.89 -5.85 -8.65
CA LYS A 147 2.03 -7.29 -8.57
C LYS A 147 0.74 -7.91 -9.13
N PRO A 148 0.81 -8.82 -10.11
CA PRO A 148 -0.39 -9.46 -10.63
C PRO A 148 -1.12 -10.22 -9.52
N VAL A 149 -2.45 -10.33 -9.66
CA VAL A 149 -3.29 -11.08 -8.72
C VAL A 149 -2.76 -12.51 -8.62
N ARG A 150 -2.43 -12.93 -7.39
CA ARG A 150 -2.01 -14.30 -7.10
C ARG A 150 -3.00 -14.90 -6.09
N SER A 151 -3.33 -16.18 -6.29
CA SER A 151 -3.95 -16.96 -5.23
C SER A 151 -2.85 -17.35 -4.22
N SER A 152 -3.11 -17.16 -2.93
CA SER A 152 -2.21 -17.61 -1.87
C SER A 152 -2.29 -19.13 -1.65
N ASN A 153 -3.20 -19.83 -2.32
CA ASN A 153 -3.46 -21.26 -2.17
C ASN A 153 -3.59 -21.60 -0.67
N ASP A 154 -2.78 -22.54 -0.17
CA ASP A 154 -2.73 -22.91 1.26
C ASP A 154 -1.71 -22.14 2.09
N ASN A 155 -1.05 -21.15 1.50
CA ASN A 155 -0.04 -20.34 2.16
C ASN A 155 -0.67 -19.09 2.79
N THR A 156 -0.25 -18.77 3.99
CA THR A 156 -0.51 -17.47 4.63
C THR A 156 0.71 -16.59 4.43
N PHE A 157 0.51 -15.34 4.01
CA PHE A 157 1.61 -14.39 3.85
C PHE A 157 1.54 -13.29 4.91
N ILE A 158 2.71 -12.85 5.37
CA ILE A 158 2.88 -11.66 6.19
C ILE A 158 3.84 -10.76 5.45
N PHE A 159 3.44 -9.52 5.20
CA PHE A 159 4.26 -8.52 4.55
C PHE A 159 4.62 -7.41 5.53
N LEU A 160 5.85 -6.92 5.44
CA LEU A 160 6.35 -5.73 6.13
C LEU A 160 6.86 -4.76 5.08
N VAL A 161 6.34 -3.53 5.08
CA VAL A 161 6.81 -2.48 4.18
C VAL A 161 8.07 -1.87 4.79
N ILE A 162 9.23 -2.10 4.19
CA ILE A 162 10.50 -1.52 4.65
C ILE A 162 10.58 -0.07 4.16
N GLU A 163 10.32 0.12 2.87
CA GLU A 163 10.38 1.43 2.23
C GLU A 163 9.22 1.57 1.24
N GLY A 164 8.51 2.68 1.29
CA GLY A 164 7.50 3.04 0.30
C GLY A 164 6.11 3.08 0.89
N ALA A 165 5.11 3.00 0.01
CA ALA A 165 3.73 2.83 0.38
C ALA A 165 3.03 1.98 -0.67
N VAL A 166 2.23 1.04 -0.20
CA VAL A 166 1.51 0.11 -1.06
C VAL A 166 0.03 0.18 -0.74
N ASN A 167 -0.79 0.04 -1.78
CA ASN A 167 -2.21 -0.26 -1.61
C ASN A 167 -2.40 -1.76 -1.78
N VAL A 168 -3.06 -2.37 -0.80
CA VAL A 168 -3.27 -3.80 -0.67
C VAL A 168 -4.76 -4.05 -0.73
N ASN A 169 -5.18 -4.84 -1.74
CA ASN A 169 -6.55 -5.30 -1.85
C ASN A 169 -6.62 -6.76 -1.43
N ILE A 170 -7.31 -7.02 -0.32
CA ILE A 170 -7.60 -8.36 0.17
C ILE A 170 -9.11 -8.56 0.04
N HIS A 171 -9.51 -9.44 -0.88
CA HIS A 171 -10.92 -9.64 -1.20
C HIS A 171 -11.63 -8.33 -1.59
N GLU A 172 -12.48 -7.77 -0.72
CA GLU A 172 -13.23 -6.53 -0.93
C GLU A 172 -12.62 -5.31 -0.20
N THR A 173 -11.64 -5.55 0.68
CA THR A 173 -11.05 -4.49 1.51
C THR A 173 -9.77 -3.96 0.89
N SER A 174 -9.71 -2.65 0.68
CA SER A 174 -8.50 -1.92 0.26
C SER A 174 -7.86 -1.23 1.46
N LEU A 175 -6.57 -1.44 1.65
CA LEU A 175 -5.78 -0.88 2.75
C LEU A 175 -4.51 -0.23 2.21
N ILE A 176 -4.20 0.97 2.67
CA ILE A 176 -2.93 1.64 2.36
C ILE A 176 -1.97 1.38 3.52
N VAL A 177 -0.82 0.80 3.22
CA VAL A 177 0.22 0.49 4.20
C VAL A 177 1.51 1.21 3.80
N THR A 178 2.06 1.98 4.73
CA THR A 178 3.28 2.77 4.55
C THR A 178 4.50 2.10 5.19
N SER A 179 5.69 2.64 4.96
CA SER A 179 6.94 2.20 5.63
C SER A 179 6.74 1.93 7.13
N GLY A 180 7.25 0.79 7.61
CA GLY A 180 7.09 0.31 8.99
C GLY A 180 5.78 -0.44 9.25
N GLY A 181 4.78 -0.31 8.38
CA GLY A 181 3.52 -1.03 8.48
C GLY A 181 3.64 -2.48 8.04
N SER A 182 2.93 -3.37 8.74
CA SER A 182 2.81 -4.78 8.39
C SER A 182 1.36 -5.18 8.18
N PHE A 183 1.13 -6.17 7.33
CA PHE A 183 -0.20 -6.72 7.10
C PHE A 183 -0.13 -8.22 6.83
N MET A 184 -1.17 -8.93 7.26
CA MET A 184 -1.32 -10.35 7.02
C MET A 184 -2.30 -10.57 5.87
N VAL A 185 -1.94 -11.48 4.97
CA VAL A 185 -2.79 -11.97 3.89
C VAL A 185 -3.14 -13.43 4.19
N PRO A 186 -4.37 -13.71 4.64
CA PRO A 186 -4.87 -15.07 4.79
C PRO A 186 -4.93 -15.84 3.46
N ARG A 187 -5.37 -17.09 3.54
CA ARG A 187 -5.66 -17.91 2.36
C ARG A 187 -6.76 -17.27 1.52
N GLY A 188 -6.51 -17.06 0.23
CA GLY A 188 -7.41 -16.35 -0.66
C GLY A 188 -6.70 -15.68 -1.84
N ARG A 189 -7.29 -14.60 -2.34
CA ARG A 189 -6.73 -13.79 -3.42
C ARG A 189 -6.35 -12.42 -2.87
N TYR A 190 -5.19 -11.94 -3.29
CA TYR A 190 -4.72 -10.61 -2.92
C TYR A 190 -4.06 -9.91 -4.09
N PHE A 191 -4.03 -8.60 -4.00
CA PHE A 191 -3.43 -7.70 -4.98
C PHE A 191 -2.65 -6.61 -4.25
N ILE A 192 -1.47 -6.27 -4.75
CA ILE A 192 -0.58 -5.25 -4.17
C ILE A 192 -0.14 -4.33 -5.30
N GLU A 193 -0.35 -3.03 -5.11
CA GLU A 193 0.12 -1.99 -6.02
C GLU A 193 0.99 -0.97 -5.29
N ASN A 194 2.02 -0.49 -5.97
CA ASN A 194 2.85 0.60 -5.48
C ASN A 194 2.23 1.94 -5.87
N ILE A 195 1.81 2.72 -4.88
CA ILE A 195 1.21 4.05 -5.09
C ILE A 195 2.24 5.18 -5.17
N VAL A 196 3.52 4.88 -4.89
CA VAL A 196 4.58 5.89 -4.78
C VAL A 196 5.40 5.98 -6.06
N ASP A 197 5.84 7.19 -6.37
CA ASP A 197 6.83 7.52 -7.40
C ASP A 197 8.27 7.11 -7.05
N ARG A 198 8.44 5.93 -6.44
CA ARG A 198 9.74 5.32 -6.12
C ARG A 198 9.55 3.81 -5.94
N PRO A 199 10.60 2.98 -6.12
CA PRO A 199 10.47 1.56 -5.85
C PRO A 199 10.11 1.33 -4.38
N SER A 200 9.12 0.46 -4.15
CA SER A 200 8.69 0.05 -2.82
C SER A 200 9.32 -1.29 -2.46
N LYS A 201 9.97 -1.37 -1.30
CA LYS A 201 10.63 -2.57 -0.78
C LYS A 201 9.78 -3.20 0.31
N LEU A 202 9.48 -4.48 0.15
CA LEU A 202 8.70 -5.26 1.09
C LEU A 202 9.47 -6.51 1.51
N PHE A 203 9.44 -6.82 2.79
CA PHE A 203 9.77 -8.14 3.29
C PHE A 203 8.51 -8.98 3.32
N PHE A 204 8.62 -10.27 2.99
CA PHE A 204 7.52 -11.20 3.11
C PHE A 204 7.96 -12.46 3.84
N SER A 205 7.05 -13.00 4.63
CA SER A 205 7.12 -14.34 5.18
C SER A 205 5.91 -15.11 4.71
N GLN A 206 6.12 -16.34 4.26
CA GLN A 206 5.07 -17.27 3.90
C GLN A 206 5.13 -18.47 4.84
N ALA A 207 3.98 -18.90 5.33
CA ALA A 207 3.83 -20.12 6.10
C ALA A 207 2.81 -21.01 5.41
N ARG A 208 3.18 -22.29 5.22
CA ARG A 208 2.30 -23.33 4.74
C ARG A 208 1.84 -24.16 5.93
N ARG A 209 0.58 -24.60 5.90
CA ARG A 209 0.12 -25.60 6.87
C ARG A 209 0.74 -26.94 6.50
N GLU A 210 1.58 -27.42 7.40
CA GLU A 210 2.11 -28.77 7.32
C GLU A 210 0.97 -29.75 7.64
N MET A 211 0.68 -30.65 6.69
CA MET A 211 -0.38 -31.66 6.84
C MET A 211 0.07 -32.86 7.69
N ALA A 212 1.31 -32.86 8.21
CA ALA A 212 2.00 -34.07 8.65
C ALA A 212 1.64 -34.59 10.06
N MET A 213 0.88 -33.88 10.90
CA MET A 213 0.48 -34.41 12.23
C MET A 213 -1.03 -34.43 12.49
N MET A 214 -1.84 -33.83 11.63
CA MET A 214 -3.29 -33.79 11.82
C MET A 214 -4.00 -35.05 11.31
N ALA A 215 -3.27 -35.96 10.63
CA ALA A 215 -3.78 -37.26 10.23
C ALA A 215 -3.86 -38.23 11.43
N GLU A 216 -2.87 -38.20 12.34
CA GLU A 216 -2.85 -39.08 13.51
C GLU A 216 -3.88 -38.68 14.58
N THR A 217 -4.11 -37.37 14.79
CA THR A 217 -5.12 -36.92 15.76
C THR A 217 -6.56 -37.16 15.27
N ARG A 218 -6.78 -37.16 13.94
CA ARG A 218 -8.11 -37.48 13.35
C ARG A 218 -8.40 -38.98 13.31
N SER A 219 -7.37 -39.84 13.27
CA SER A 219 -7.55 -41.29 13.41
C SER A 219 -7.71 -41.75 14.86
N LEU A 220 -7.44 -40.89 15.85
CA LEU A 220 -7.55 -41.21 17.29
C LEU A 220 -8.74 -40.57 18.01
N SER A 221 -9.80 -40.15 17.31
CA SER A 221 -11.12 -39.98 17.94
C SER A 221 -12.27 -39.98 16.93
N PRO A 222 -13.12 -41.03 16.96
CA PRO A 222 -14.51 -40.81 17.37
C PRO A 222 -15.02 -41.95 18.28
N GLN A 223 -14.57 -42.00 19.54
CA GLN A 223 -15.13 -42.93 20.54
C GLN A 223 -15.55 -42.24 21.87
N VAL A 224 -15.37 -40.92 22.02
CA VAL A 224 -15.74 -40.20 23.27
C VAL A 224 -16.95 -39.25 23.08
N GLN A 225 -17.94 -39.67 22.29
CA GLN A 225 -19.26 -38.99 22.26
C GLN A 225 -20.44 -39.94 22.52
N ARG A 226 -20.19 -41.13 23.08
CA ARG A 226 -21.25 -42.05 23.54
C ARG A 226 -21.05 -42.44 25.00
N SER A 227 -21.06 -41.47 25.89
CA SER A 227 -21.29 -41.70 27.34
C SER A 227 -21.62 -40.40 28.08
N ALA A 228 -22.56 -39.62 27.53
CA ALA A 228 -23.22 -38.53 28.27
C ALA A 228 -24.74 -38.55 28.03
N SER A 229 -25.32 -39.74 27.95
CA SER A 229 -26.77 -39.96 27.98
C SER A 229 -27.12 -41.33 28.58
N CYS A 230 -26.39 -41.77 29.61
CA CYS A 230 -26.90 -42.79 30.52
C CYS A 230 -27.76 -42.11 31.59
N GLN A 231 -29.04 -41.95 31.23
CA GLN A 231 -30.19 -42.22 32.09
C GLN A 231 -29.94 -42.09 33.60
N LEU A 232 -30.25 -40.90 34.12
CA LEU A 232 -30.72 -40.73 35.49
C LEU A 232 -32.06 -41.47 35.65
N SER A 233 -31.99 -42.75 35.98
CA SER A 233 -33.12 -43.47 36.55
C SER A 233 -32.59 -44.56 37.48
N LEU A 234 -32.55 -44.27 38.78
CA LEU A 234 -33.03 -45.12 39.87
C LEU A 234 -32.70 -44.46 41.22
N GLY A 235 -33.56 -43.52 41.63
CA GLY A 235 -33.70 -43.09 43.02
C GLY A 235 -34.93 -43.78 43.61
N ARG A 236 -34.72 -44.96 44.19
CA ARG A 236 -35.74 -45.80 44.82
C ARG A 236 -36.10 -45.19 46.20
N ALA A 237 -37.18 -44.41 46.28
CA ALA A 237 -37.77 -43.99 47.54
C ALA A 237 -38.99 -44.87 47.84
N ARG A 238 -38.89 -45.64 48.94
CA ARG A 238 -40.00 -46.36 49.56
C ARG A 238 -40.74 -45.42 50.53
N ASP A 239 -41.99 -45.79 50.76
CA ASP A 239 -42.84 -45.45 51.91
C ASP A 239 -43.51 -44.07 51.96
N LEU A 240 -44.82 -44.05 51.74
CA LEU A 240 -45.79 -44.02 52.84
C LEU A 240 -47.22 -44.20 52.30
N GLN A 241 -47.89 -45.22 52.83
CA GLN A 241 -49.28 -45.56 52.56
C GLN A 241 -50.21 -44.48 53.10
N ARG A 242 -51.16 -44.05 52.26
CA ARG A 242 -52.37 -43.32 52.66
C ARG A 242 -53.25 -44.24 53.49
N VAL A 243 -53.43 -43.90 54.76
CA VAL A 243 -54.54 -44.35 55.59
C VAL A 243 -55.78 -43.58 55.16
N THR A 244 -56.76 -44.31 54.64
CA THR A 244 -58.15 -43.88 54.46
C THR A 244 -58.90 -44.07 55.78
N ALA A 245 -59.46 -42.99 56.32
CA ALA A 245 -60.48 -43.04 57.36
C ALA A 245 -61.85 -43.43 56.75
N PRO A 246 -62.70 -44.12 57.52
CA PRO A 246 -64.08 -43.67 57.61
C PRO A 246 -64.63 -43.71 59.05
N PHE A 247 -65.44 -42.68 59.35
CA PHE A 247 -66.31 -42.43 60.51
C PHE A 247 -65.66 -42.05 61.85
#